data_AF-A0A0C3PML4-F1
#
_entry.id   AF-A0A0C3PML4-F1
#
_cell.length_a   1.000
_cell.length_b   1.000
_cell.length_c   1.000
_cell.angle_alpha   90.00
_cell.angle_beta   90.00
_cell.angle_gamma   90.00
#
_symmetry.space_group_name_H-M   'P 1'
#
loop_
_entity.id
_entity.type
_entity.pdbx_description
1 polymer ?
#
loop_
_entity_poly.entity_id
_entity_poly.type
_entity_poly.pdbx_seq_one_letter_code
_entity_poly.pdbx_strand_id
1 'polypeptide(L)'
;MVSHLSSNLSKPTDEAIQSVGEDGQLTIRIPNPRVYMARQSQWKGRRGKPRCDHCRVNNLKCDRVLPTCNNCSWANGRQCIYTPLPTPAHRGIPRCDRCRFANLKCDRNLPVCSHCAEGGISECNYTPKKRHKVPLDHGTMGEKHTGPYGPKTASFLVSEVPSNDDVSPHGDSGDGHNFYGQNVASSSTSHASSSQSPQNRMEDSESAHSSRLTPESRDRRWALHPPLSSLAPRQAQSANQVSFITHSFPSEGGLIVATSLIQSWKHPLFAPLPDAVVHRISSVNVVEMPDRTLFEEALGQFLTDLPAALRETTAFGPEMYAAVCRSLSGDSAQNISDRLRMWLTYHHVRLGSEKHYLLLIPRDAFFHLLAPEEEILRRDYVAYVDNHSEAYGTTSGSRSENADHDVGGFEWTRAFERIPVLNQIYDILVYAHRAHGSSSSVLFEARRIGMAGITWPMVEMFINLCPLCNLRNESNGAPGDERVVK
;
A
#
# COMPACT_ATOMS: atom_id res chain seq x y z
N MET A 1 12.24 60.56 -50.96
CA MET A 1 10.79 60.27 -50.95
C MET A 1 10.59 58.92 -50.30
N VAL A 2 9.47 58.71 -49.58
CA VAL A 2 9.12 57.53 -48.74
C VAL A 2 9.66 57.67 -47.30
N SER A 3 9.02 58.46 -46.43
CA SER A 3 7.85 58.17 -45.55
C SER A 3 8.23 57.51 -44.21
N HIS A 4 8.31 58.36 -43.16
CA HIS A 4 8.37 58.01 -41.75
C HIS A 4 6.95 57.76 -41.21
N LEU A 5 6.77 56.66 -40.45
CA LEU A 5 5.59 56.40 -39.63
C LEU A 5 5.94 56.70 -38.16
N SER A 6 5.25 57.70 -37.60
CA SER A 6 5.33 58.10 -36.19
C SER A 6 4.42 57.21 -35.33
N SER A 7 4.96 56.67 -34.24
CA SER A 7 4.22 56.01 -33.17
C SER A 7 3.92 57.02 -32.05
N ASN A 8 2.64 57.25 -31.77
CA ASN A 8 2.16 58.05 -30.65
C ASN A 8 2.11 57.19 -29.38
N LEU A 9 2.80 57.65 -28.34
CA LEU A 9 2.88 57.06 -27.01
C LEU A 9 1.95 57.86 -26.07
N SER A 10 0.80 57.30 -25.73
CA SER A 10 -0.13 57.86 -24.73
C SER A 10 0.17 57.28 -23.34
N LYS A 11 0.50 58.16 -22.39
CA LYS A 11 0.60 57.88 -20.95
C LYS A 11 -0.77 57.62 -20.33
N PRO A 12 -0.91 56.70 -19.36
CA PRO A 12 -2.03 56.71 -18.44
C PRO A 12 -1.72 57.56 -17.19
N THR A 13 -2.75 58.27 -16.77
CA THR A 13 -2.88 59.12 -15.58
C THR A 13 -3.06 58.29 -14.31
N ASP A 14 -2.25 58.59 -13.30
CA ASP A 14 -2.44 58.16 -11.92
C ASP A 14 -3.56 58.99 -11.27
N GLU A 15 -4.68 58.33 -10.92
CA GLU A 15 -5.66 58.88 -9.99
C GLU A 15 -5.67 58.08 -8.70
N ALA A 16 -5.56 58.83 -7.61
CA ALA A 16 -5.53 58.36 -6.23
C ALA A 16 -6.91 57.85 -5.78
N ILE A 17 -6.92 56.69 -5.12
CA ILE A 17 -8.06 56.22 -4.31
C ILE A 17 -7.57 55.99 -2.88
N GLN A 18 -8.10 56.81 -1.98
CA GLN A 18 -8.05 56.65 -0.53
C GLN A 18 -9.17 55.72 -0.05
N SER A 19 -8.98 55.17 1.16
CA SER A 19 -9.97 54.50 2.04
C SER A 19 -10.31 53.05 1.63
N VAL A 20 -10.50 52.05 2.51
CA VAL A 20 -10.93 51.96 3.91
C VAL A 20 -10.30 50.68 4.52
N GLY A 21 -9.94 50.72 5.80
CA GLY A 21 -9.56 49.53 6.56
C GLY A 21 -10.75 48.64 6.90
N GLU A 22 -10.64 47.34 6.59
CA GLU A 22 -11.53 46.30 7.09
C GLU A 22 -10.66 45.18 7.68
N ASP A 23 -10.60 45.14 9.02
CA ASP A 23 -10.10 44.01 9.78
C ASP A 23 -11.05 42.82 9.59
N GLY A 24 -10.76 42.01 8.57
CA GLY A 24 -11.40 40.74 8.28
C GLY A 24 -11.13 39.71 9.38
N GLN A 25 -11.97 39.73 10.41
CA GLN A 25 -12.12 38.70 11.43
C GLN A 25 -12.12 37.31 10.79
N LEU A 26 -11.06 36.53 11.01
CA LEU A 26 -10.93 35.12 10.60
C LEU A 26 -12.01 34.28 11.29
N THR A 27 -13.19 34.18 10.67
CA THR A 27 -14.24 33.23 11.05
C THR A 27 -13.84 31.84 10.55
N ILE A 28 -13.11 31.10 11.38
CA ILE A 28 -12.86 29.68 11.14
C ILE A 28 -14.21 28.96 11.21
N ARG A 29 -14.78 28.61 10.05
CA ARG A 29 -15.99 27.79 9.95
C ARG A 29 -15.67 26.40 10.50
N ILE A 30 -16.02 26.14 11.75
CA ILE A 30 -16.04 24.80 12.34
C ILE A 30 -17.13 24.01 11.61
N PRO A 31 -16.81 22.91 10.89
CA PRO A 31 -17.81 22.11 10.20
C PRO A 31 -18.84 21.58 11.19
N ASN A 32 -20.11 21.63 10.77
CA ASN A 32 -21.27 21.17 11.52
C ASN A 32 -21.03 19.77 12.15
N PRO A 33 -21.16 19.61 13.48
CA PRO A 33 -20.85 18.35 14.18
C PRO A 33 -21.74 17.16 13.75
N ARG A 34 -22.82 17.40 12.98
CA ARG A 34 -23.69 16.33 12.46
C ARG A 34 -23.04 15.48 11.37
N VAL A 35 -21.97 15.94 10.71
CA VAL A 35 -21.29 15.16 9.66
C VAL A 35 -20.43 14.02 10.24
N TYR A 36 -20.09 14.06 11.54
CA TYR A 36 -19.24 13.06 12.18
C TYR A 36 -19.95 11.80 12.69
N MET A 37 -21.27 11.67 12.53
CA MET A 37 -22.00 10.50 13.06
C MET A 37 -22.09 9.30 12.10
N ALA A 38 -21.64 9.40 10.84
CA ALA A 38 -21.97 8.38 9.81
C ALA A 38 -20.82 7.49 9.29
N ARG A 39 -19.58 7.55 9.84
CA ARG A 39 -18.47 6.67 9.40
C ARG A 39 -17.84 5.82 10.52
N GLN A 40 -18.65 5.36 11.47
CA GLN A 40 -18.23 4.33 12.41
C GLN A 40 -18.43 2.92 11.82
N SER A 41 -17.42 2.36 11.13
CA SER A 41 -17.03 0.94 11.26
C SER A 41 -16.03 0.43 10.21
N GLN A 42 -14.79 0.91 10.24
CA GLN A 42 -13.66 0.04 9.84
C GLN A 42 -12.63 -0.02 10.98
N TRP A 43 -13.02 -0.75 12.03
CA TRP A 43 -12.13 -1.13 13.11
C TRP A 43 -11.21 -2.27 12.62
N LYS A 44 -10.24 -1.93 11.75
CA LYS A 44 -9.26 -2.86 11.18
C LYS A 44 -8.03 -2.99 12.11
N GLY A 45 -8.28 -3.22 13.39
CA GLY A 45 -7.27 -3.54 14.38
C GLY A 45 -7.64 -4.86 15.06
N ARG A 46 -6.67 -5.78 15.22
CA ARG A 46 -6.84 -7.09 15.89
C ARG A 46 -7.40 -7.01 17.32
N ARG A 47 -7.55 -5.80 17.90
CA ARG A 47 -8.28 -5.55 19.16
C ARG A 47 -9.75 -5.18 18.98
N GLY A 48 -10.39 -5.82 17.99
CA GLY A 48 -11.72 -6.41 18.11
C GLY A 48 -12.91 -5.44 18.04
N LYS A 49 -13.82 -5.71 17.10
CA LYS A 49 -15.18 -5.16 17.08
C LYS A 49 -15.81 -5.20 18.50
N PRO A 50 -16.61 -4.20 18.89
CA PRO A 50 -17.26 -4.21 20.20
C PRO A 50 -18.13 -5.47 20.38
N ARG A 51 -18.25 -5.97 21.61
CA ARG A 51 -19.28 -6.96 21.96
C ARG A 51 -20.66 -6.30 21.76
N CYS A 52 -21.68 -7.06 21.35
CA CYS A 52 -23.05 -6.54 21.32
C CYS A 52 -23.50 -6.10 22.73
N ASP A 53 -24.49 -5.22 22.79
CA ASP A 53 -24.98 -4.62 24.04
C ASP A 53 -25.45 -5.66 25.04
N HIS A 54 -26.16 -6.68 24.56
CA HIS A 54 -26.66 -7.76 25.41
C HIS A 54 -25.52 -8.52 26.10
N CYS A 55 -24.52 -8.98 25.33
CA CYS A 55 -23.38 -9.69 25.89
C CYS A 55 -22.45 -8.77 26.70
N ARG A 56 -22.42 -7.47 26.41
CA ARG A 56 -21.64 -6.49 27.16
C ARG A 56 -22.22 -6.26 28.55
N VAL A 57 -23.54 -6.04 28.66
CA VAL A 57 -24.22 -5.79 29.95
C VAL A 57 -24.22 -7.02 30.84
N ASN A 58 -24.40 -8.21 30.27
CA ASN A 58 -24.43 -9.47 31.01
C ASN A 58 -23.05 -10.14 31.14
N ASN A 59 -21.98 -9.47 30.70
CA ASN A 59 -20.60 -9.95 30.66
C ASN A 59 -20.41 -11.34 30.01
N LEU A 60 -21.21 -11.64 28.97
CA LEU A 60 -21.16 -12.90 28.23
C LEU A 60 -20.07 -12.88 27.15
N LYS A 61 -19.67 -14.06 26.67
CA LYS A 61 -18.82 -14.20 25.49
C LYS A 61 -19.62 -13.80 24.25
N CYS A 62 -19.01 -12.99 23.39
CA CYS A 62 -19.61 -12.53 22.13
C CYS A 62 -18.61 -12.79 21.02
N ASP A 63 -19.02 -13.58 20.03
CA ASP A 63 -18.28 -13.88 18.81
C ASP A 63 -18.31 -12.72 17.80
N ARG A 64 -19.13 -11.68 18.06
CA ARG A 64 -19.19 -10.41 17.30
C ARG A 64 -19.60 -10.59 15.84
N VAL A 65 -20.26 -11.71 15.54
CA VAL A 65 -20.87 -11.95 14.23
C VAL A 65 -22.06 -10.99 14.08
N LEU A 66 -22.14 -10.34 12.92
CA LEU A 66 -23.26 -9.49 12.53
C LEU A 66 -24.18 -10.29 11.60
N PRO A 67 -25.51 -10.06 11.64
CA PRO A 67 -26.23 -9.07 12.45
C PRO A 67 -26.44 -9.50 13.91
N THR A 68 -26.41 -10.80 14.19
CA THR A 68 -26.67 -11.38 15.53
C THR A 68 -25.51 -12.29 15.92
N CYS A 69 -24.98 -12.11 17.15
CA CYS A 69 -23.91 -12.95 17.68
C CYS A 69 -24.44 -14.33 18.08
N ASN A 70 -23.63 -15.40 18.03
CA ASN A 70 -24.10 -16.75 18.37
C ASN A 70 -24.70 -16.82 19.78
N ASN A 71 -24.17 -16.07 20.74
CA ASN A 71 -24.75 -16.10 22.09
C ASN A 71 -26.18 -15.50 22.15
N CYS A 72 -26.50 -14.56 21.26
CA CYS A 72 -27.82 -13.95 21.20
C CYS A 72 -28.79 -14.72 20.30
N SER A 73 -28.32 -15.47 19.30
CA SER A 73 -29.21 -16.24 18.41
C SER A 73 -29.95 -17.36 19.13
N TRP A 74 -29.35 -17.93 20.17
CA TRP A 74 -29.97 -18.97 21.01
C TRP A 74 -30.85 -18.40 22.14
N ALA A 75 -30.73 -17.11 22.43
CA ALA A 75 -31.49 -16.45 23.48
C ALA A 75 -32.82 -15.91 22.91
N ASN A 76 -33.76 -16.83 22.62
CA ASN A 76 -35.12 -16.60 22.11
C ASN A 76 -35.68 -15.18 22.36
N GLY A 77 -35.55 -14.32 21.36
CA GLY A 77 -36.19 -12.99 21.33
C GLY A 77 -35.37 -11.80 21.87
N ARG A 78 -34.10 -11.98 22.29
CA ARG A 78 -33.27 -10.84 22.72
C ARG A 78 -32.62 -10.12 21.54
N GLN A 79 -32.77 -8.80 21.47
CA GLN A 79 -32.18 -7.98 20.41
C GLN A 79 -30.65 -7.89 20.54
N CYS A 80 -29.92 -8.32 19.51
CA CYS A 80 -28.47 -8.25 19.43
C CYS A 80 -28.01 -6.93 18.80
N ILE A 81 -28.16 -5.83 19.52
CA ILE A 81 -27.77 -4.49 19.05
C ILE A 81 -26.30 -4.23 19.35
N TYR A 82 -25.62 -3.55 18.43
CA TYR A 82 -24.25 -3.07 18.59
C TYR A 82 -24.27 -1.55 18.66
N THR A 83 -24.54 -0.99 19.84
CA THR A 83 -24.37 0.45 20.06
C THR A 83 -22.89 0.78 19.87
N PRO A 84 -22.52 1.62 18.89
CA PRO A 84 -21.15 2.02 18.70
C PRO A 84 -20.63 2.61 19.99
N LEU A 85 -19.47 2.12 20.46
CA LEU A 85 -18.80 2.79 21.56
C LEU A 85 -18.55 4.25 21.14
N PRO A 86 -18.75 5.24 22.03
CA PRO A 86 -18.27 6.59 21.78
C PRO A 86 -16.81 6.48 21.33
N THR A 87 -16.49 7.20 20.26
CA THR A 87 -15.25 7.00 19.48
C THR A 87 -14.05 6.86 20.41
N PRO A 88 -13.10 5.94 20.11
CA PRO A 88 -11.93 5.67 20.96
C PRO A 88 -10.95 6.85 21.04
N ALA A 89 -11.30 8.00 20.45
CA ALA A 89 -10.60 9.29 20.53
C ALA A 89 -10.28 9.70 21.99
N HIS A 90 -11.03 9.20 22.97
CA HIS A 90 -10.79 9.53 24.38
C HIS A 90 -9.73 8.65 25.08
N ARG A 91 -9.15 7.63 24.43
CA ARG A 91 -8.04 6.87 25.05
C ARG A 91 -6.71 7.64 25.10
N GLY A 92 -6.51 8.61 24.22
CA GLY A 92 -5.32 9.48 24.22
C GLY A 92 -5.42 10.67 25.18
N ILE A 93 -6.63 10.99 25.66
CA ILE A 93 -6.87 12.16 26.51
C ILE A 93 -6.57 11.76 27.97
N PRO A 94 -5.73 12.52 28.71
CA PRO A 94 -5.49 12.27 30.12
C PRO A 94 -6.79 12.41 30.94
N ARG A 95 -6.81 11.94 32.19
CA ARG A 95 -7.90 12.32 33.13
C ARG A 95 -7.87 13.85 33.28
N CYS A 96 -9.03 14.51 33.37
CA CYS A 96 -9.08 15.93 33.69
C CYS A 96 -8.38 16.20 35.03
N ASP A 97 -7.87 17.41 35.23
CA ASP A 97 -7.03 17.75 36.37
C ASP A 97 -7.74 17.48 37.69
N ARG A 98 -9.04 17.84 37.82
CA ARG A 98 -9.84 17.57 39.02
C ARG A 98 -9.98 16.08 39.31
N CYS A 99 -10.40 15.28 38.33
CA CYS A 99 -10.50 13.82 38.52
C CYS A 99 -9.13 13.20 38.78
N ARG A 100 -8.04 13.77 38.25
CA ARG A 100 -6.67 13.35 38.54
C ARG A 100 -6.28 13.64 39.99
N PHE A 101 -6.56 14.85 40.49
CA PHE A 101 -6.26 15.25 41.87
C PHE A 101 -7.14 14.52 42.89
N ALA A 102 -8.42 14.34 42.60
CA ALA A 102 -9.37 13.60 43.45
C ALA A 102 -9.31 12.07 43.27
N ASN A 103 -8.41 11.58 42.41
CA ASN A 103 -8.27 10.17 42.04
C ASN A 103 -9.58 9.47 41.60
N LEU A 104 -10.47 10.19 40.93
CA LEU A 104 -11.72 9.68 40.37
C LEU A 104 -11.52 9.07 38.97
N LYS A 105 -12.47 8.23 38.55
CA LYS A 105 -12.50 7.65 37.20
C LYS A 105 -13.10 8.64 36.21
N CYS A 106 -12.27 9.49 35.61
CA CYS A 106 -12.70 10.39 34.53
C CYS A 106 -13.17 9.61 33.29
N ASP A 107 -14.39 9.89 32.83
CA ASP A 107 -14.96 9.39 31.56
C ASP A 107 -14.35 10.08 30.33
N ARG A 108 -13.64 11.20 30.54
CA ARG A 108 -12.92 12.01 29.53
C ARG A 108 -13.83 12.62 28.46
N ASN A 109 -15.10 12.83 28.80
CA ASN A 109 -16.01 13.56 27.94
C ASN A 109 -15.56 15.02 27.82
N LEU A 110 -15.53 15.52 26.58
CA LEU A 110 -15.22 16.91 26.28
C LEU A 110 -16.54 17.64 25.96
N PRO A 111 -16.71 18.91 26.38
CA PRO A 111 -15.73 19.75 27.08
C PRO A 111 -15.62 19.47 28.60
N VAL A 112 -16.63 18.84 29.22
CA VAL A 112 -16.71 18.59 30.65
C VAL A 112 -16.99 17.10 30.92
N CYS A 113 -16.23 16.49 31.82
CA CYS A 113 -16.41 15.09 32.24
C CYS A 113 -17.66 14.94 33.12
N SER A 114 -18.36 13.79 33.11
CA SER A 114 -19.62 13.62 33.87
C SER A 114 -19.46 13.94 35.36
N HIS A 115 -18.33 13.57 35.98
CA HIS A 115 -18.05 13.90 37.38
C HIS A 115 -17.90 15.40 37.65
N CYS A 116 -17.36 16.17 36.71
CA CYS A 116 -17.28 17.62 36.85
C CYS A 116 -18.64 18.28 36.63
N ALA A 117 -19.44 17.76 35.68
CA ALA A 117 -20.79 18.23 35.39
C ALA A 117 -21.74 18.02 36.58
N GLU A 118 -21.74 16.82 37.16
CA GLU A 118 -22.52 16.50 38.37
C GLU A 118 -22.08 17.33 39.58
N GLY A 119 -20.78 17.63 39.67
CA GLY A 119 -20.22 18.44 40.74
C GLY A 119 -20.47 19.95 40.61
N GLY A 120 -21.22 20.41 39.59
CA GLY A 120 -21.56 21.82 39.39
C GLY A 120 -20.36 22.74 39.07
N ILE A 121 -19.21 22.18 38.68
CA ILE A 121 -18.01 22.97 38.38
C ILE A 121 -17.87 23.09 36.87
N SER A 122 -17.89 24.32 36.36
CA SER A 122 -17.77 24.63 34.93
C SER A 122 -16.37 24.38 34.37
N GLU A 123 -15.35 24.29 35.23
CA GLU A 123 -13.96 24.18 34.81
C GLU A 123 -13.43 22.73 34.86
N CYS A 124 -13.37 22.08 33.69
CA CYS A 124 -12.87 20.72 33.51
C CYS A 124 -11.65 20.71 32.58
N ASN A 125 -10.48 21.06 33.13
CA ASN A 125 -9.25 21.20 32.35
C ASN A 125 -8.53 19.85 32.14
N TYR A 126 -7.96 19.67 30.94
CA TYR A 126 -7.22 18.46 30.54
C TYR A 126 -5.76 18.79 30.23
N THR A 127 -4.92 18.91 31.27
CA THR A 127 -3.50 19.22 31.07
C THR A 127 -2.71 18.00 30.57
N PRO A 128 -2.01 18.05 29.42
CA PRO A 128 -1.15 16.97 28.94
C PRO A 128 -0.10 16.59 29.98
N LYS A 129 0.06 15.29 30.25
CA LYS A 129 1.09 14.82 31.19
C LYS A 129 2.46 15.13 30.61
N LYS A 130 3.15 16.14 31.17
CA LYS A 130 4.54 16.47 30.85
C LYS A 130 5.37 15.20 31.06
N ARG A 131 5.77 14.55 29.96
CA ARG A 131 6.69 13.40 30.04
C ARG A 131 7.99 13.95 30.60
N HIS A 132 8.48 13.35 31.68
CA HIS A 132 9.82 13.62 32.17
C HIS A 132 10.77 13.28 31.01
N LYS A 133 11.36 14.29 30.35
CA LYS A 133 12.44 14.06 29.39
C LYS A 133 13.57 13.45 30.22
N VAL A 134 13.87 12.18 29.97
CA VAL A 134 15.11 11.57 30.44
C VAL A 134 16.24 12.35 29.75
N PRO A 135 17.20 12.95 30.47
CA PRO A 135 18.34 13.59 29.84
C PRO A 135 19.07 12.59 28.96
N LEU A 136 19.13 12.87 27.65
CA LEU A 136 19.98 12.15 26.71
C LEU A 136 21.39 12.74 26.85
N ASP A 137 22.12 12.30 27.87
CA ASP A 137 23.56 12.52 27.97
C ASP A 137 24.27 11.31 27.37
N HIS A 138 24.61 11.39 26.08
CA HIS A 138 25.79 10.78 25.45
C HIS A 138 26.04 11.48 24.12
N GLY A 139 26.38 12.77 24.21
CA GLY A 139 27.08 13.47 23.14
C GLY A 139 28.58 13.21 23.30
N THR A 140 29.13 12.38 22.42
CA THR A 140 30.58 12.26 22.22
C THR A 140 31.12 13.59 21.69
N MET A 141 31.70 14.39 22.58
CA MET A 141 32.51 15.54 22.21
C MET A 141 33.86 15.06 21.67
N GLY A 142 34.18 15.51 20.47
CA GLY A 142 35.49 15.40 19.86
C GLY A 142 35.79 16.68 19.09
N GLU A 143 35.97 17.79 19.79
CA GLU A 143 36.47 19.04 19.19
C GLU A 143 37.62 19.59 20.03
N LYS A 144 38.79 19.63 19.38
CA LYS A 144 40.06 20.14 19.90
C LYS A 144 39.98 21.66 19.98
N HIS A 145 40.18 22.26 21.15
CA HIS A 145 40.80 23.58 21.24
C HIS A 145 41.58 23.77 22.55
N THR A 146 42.85 24.11 22.37
CA THR A 146 43.86 24.57 23.33
C THR A 146 43.59 26.00 23.78
N GLY A 147 43.69 26.29 25.08
CA GLY A 147 43.72 27.67 25.61
C GLY A 147 43.54 27.76 27.13
N PRO A 148 44.49 28.34 27.90
CA PRO A 148 44.52 28.28 29.37
C PRO A 148 44.04 29.55 30.09
N TYR A 149 43.72 29.40 31.39
CA TYR A 149 43.52 30.36 32.51
C TYR A 149 42.14 30.26 33.19
N GLY A 150 42.17 29.91 34.50
CA GLY A 150 41.02 29.63 35.40
C GLY A 150 40.31 30.89 35.96
N PRO A 151 39.81 30.92 37.23
CA PRO A 151 39.73 29.87 38.28
C PRO A 151 38.41 29.85 39.14
N LYS A 152 38.30 28.87 40.06
CA LYS A 152 37.52 28.82 41.34
C LYS A 152 35.97 28.75 41.23
N THR A 153 35.31 27.70 41.74
CA THR A 153 34.94 27.51 43.17
C THR A 153 34.42 26.08 43.38
N ALA A 154 35.02 25.30 44.30
CA ALA A 154 34.50 24.92 45.64
C ALA A 154 33.43 23.80 45.61
N SER A 155 33.82 22.54 45.83
CA SER A 155 33.71 21.78 47.12
C SER A 155 32.67 20.64 46.94
N PHE A 156 32.70 19.45 47.55
CA PHE A 156 33.52 18.86 48.61
C PHE A 156 33.27 17.32 48.59
N LEU A 157 34.37 16.55 48.57
CA LEU A 157 34.70 15.27 49.23
C LEU A 157 33.62 14.17 49.45
N VAL A 158 33.77 12.97 48.88
CA VAL A 158 34.57 11.78 49.32
C VAL A 158 33.84 10.87 50.33
N SER A 159 33.72 9.59 49.97
CA SER A 159 34.08 8.46 50.83
C SER A 159 34.39 7.24 49.95
N GLU A 160 35.69 7.00 49.73
CA GLU A 160 36.27 5.66 49.51
C GLU A 160 36.59 5.07 50.90
N VAL A 161 36.59 3.75 51.11
CA VAL A 161 37.76 2.83 51.23
C VAL A 161 37.28 1.64 52.12
N PRO A 162 37.84 0.40 52.14
CA PRO A 162 38.68 -0.37 51.19
C PRO A 162 38.11 -1.77 50.82
N SER A 163 38.70 -2.36 49.77
CA SER A 163 38.69 -3.80 49.45
C SER A 163 39.73 -4.54 50.30
N ASN A 164 39.38 -5.71 50.85
CA ASN A 164 40.33 -6.66 51.43
C ASN A 164 39.94 -8.08 51.01
N ASP A 165 40.91 -8.82 50.49
CA ASP A 165 40.80 -10.19 50.00
C ASP A 165 40.80 -11.24 51.12
N ASP A 166 40.14 -12.36 50.76
CA ASP A 166 40.36 -13.76 51.15
C ASP A 166 39.77 -14.40 52.43
N VAL A 167 39.33 -15.64 52.18
CA VAL A 167 39.02 -16.81 53.03
C VAL A 167 37.53 -17.17 53.27
N SER A 168 37.16 -18.34 52.74
CA SER A 168 35.89 -19.12 52.75
C SER A 168 35.41 -19.59 54.16
N PRO A 169 34.42 -20.53 54.31
CA PRO A 169 33.11 -20.78 53.68
C PRO A 169 31.94 -20.86 54.74
N HIS A 170 30.72 -21.17 54.26
CA HIS A 170 29.50 -21.65 54.96
C HIS A 170 28.43 -20.65 55.47
N GLY A 171 27.16 -21.04 55.22
CA GLY A 171 25.94 -20.61 55.92
C GLY A 171 25.10 -19.62 55.13
N ASP A 172 24.18 -20.05 54.27
CA ASP A 172 22.78 -20.41 54.57
C ASP A 172 21.84 -19.20 54.74
N SER A 173 20.73 -19.27 54.00
CA SER A 173 19.46 -18.55 54.16
C SER A 173 19.35 -17.08 53.73
N GLY A 174 18.44 -16.80 52.77
CA GLY A 174 17.90 -15.45 52.58
C GLY A 174 17.29 -15.13 51.20
N ASP A 175 16.19 -15.81 50.88
CA ASP A 175 15.03 -15.38 50.08
C ASP A 175 15.08 -13.99 49.38
N GLY A 176 14.88 -13.96 48.05
CA GLY A 176 14.86 -12.73 47.26
C GLY A 176 14.42 -12.94 45.81
N HIS A 177 13.12 -12.91 45.57
CA HIS A 177 12.44 -13.02 44.29
C HIS A 177 12.97 -12.08 43.18
N ASN A 178 13.50 -12.66 42.09
CA ASN A 178 13.68 -11.98 40.80
C ASN A 178 12.61 -12.43 39.80
N PHE A 179 11.84 -11.47 39.30
CA PHE A 179 10.65 -11.64 38.47
C PHE A 179 10.77 -10.84 37.16
N TYR A 180 10.49 -11.54 36.04
CA TYR A 180 10.49 -11.19 34.61
C TYR A 180 11.84 -10.88 33.94
N GLY A 181 12.22 -11.51 32.83
CA GLY A 181 11.47 -12.35 31.90
C GLY A 181 12.05 -12.19 30.49
N GLN A 182 13.17 -12.85 30.22
CA GLN A 182 13.66 -13.13 28.87
C GLN A 182 12.84 -14.28 28.29
N ASN A 183 12.30 -14.10 27.08
CA ASN A 183 11.85 -15.22 26.24
C ASN A 183 12.37 -15.00 24.82
N VAL A 184 13.47 -15.70 24.54
CA VAL A 184 13.95 -16.05 23.21
C VAL A 184 13.23 -17.34 22.85
N ALA A 185 12.43 -17.34 21.78
CA ALA A 185 11.82 -18.56 21.25
C ALA A 185 12.58 -18.98 19.99
N SER A 186 13.56 -19.86 20.19
CA SER A 186 14.08 -20.77 19.17
C SER A 186 13.28 -22.07 19.27
N SER A 187 12.65 -22.49 18.17
CA SER A 187 12.06 -23.83 18.07
C SER A 187 13.03 -24.74 17.36
N SER A 188 13.55 -25.69 18.14
CA SER A 188 14.27 -26.88 17.71
C SER A 188 13.26 -27.92 17.22
N THR A 189 13.50 -28.49 16.04
CA THR A 189 12.98 -29.81 15.66
C THR A 189 14.14 -30.66 15.18
N SER A 190 14.41 -31.72 15.93
CA SER A 190 15.45 -32.72 15.68
C SER A 190 14.87 -33.98 15.02
N HIS A 191 15.79 -34.82 14.52
CA HIS A 191 15.67 -36.12 13.81
C HIS A 191 15.81 -35.97 12.28
N ALA A 192 16.73 -36.62 11.56
CA ALA A 192 17.51 -37.82 11.87
C ALA A 192 18.90 -37.79 11.19
N SER A 193 19.81 -38.53 11.83
CA SER A 193 21.20 -38.74 11.47
C SER A 193 21.38 -39.52 10.18
N SER A 194 22.37 -39.14 9.37
CA SER A 194 23.06 -40.03 8.43
C SER A 194 24.50 -39.56 8.31
N SER A 195 25.37 -40.37 8.88
CA SER A 195 26.82 -40.27 8.87
C SER A 195 27.37 -40.80 7.54
N GLN A 196 28.26 -40.05 6.87
CA GLN A 196 29.35 -40.59 6.05
C GLN A 196 30.41 -39.52 5.74
N SER A 197 31.58 -39.74 6.35
CA SER A 197 32.99 -39.42 6.03
C SER A 197 33.38 -38.44 4.90
N PRO A 198 34.48 -37.66 5.10
CA PRO A 198 35.12 -36.86 4.06
C PRO A 198 36.19 -37.66 3.33
N GLN A 199 36.28 -37.52 2.01
CA GLN A 199 37.47 -37.90 1.26
C GLN A 199 37.88 -36.78 0.30
N ASN A 200 39.06 -36.23 0.60
CA ASN A 200 39.87 -35.41 -0.30
C ASN A 200 40.21 -36.18 -1.57
N ARG A 201 40.13 -35.53 -2.75
CA ARG A 201 41.09 -35.76 -3.83
C ARG A 201 41.17 -34.56 -4.77
N MET A 202 42.39 -34.05 -4.93
CA MET A 202 42.83 -33.15 -5.99
C MET A 202 42.97 -33.92 -7.33
N GLU A 203 43.27 -33.13 -8.38
CA GLU A 203 43.73 -33.46 -9.74
C GLU A 203 42.60 -33.55 -10.76
N ASP A 204 42.40 -32.54 -11.62
CA ASP A 204 43.24 -32.06 -12.74
C ASP A 204 43.19 -33.01 -13.94
N SER A 205 42.63 -32.54 -15.06
CA SER A 205 42.93 -32.95 -16.44
C SER A 205 41.92 -32.36 -17.43
N GLU A 206 42.45 -31.48 -18.27
CA GLU A 206 41.91 -31.09 -19.56
C GLU A 206 41.87 -32.28 -20.54
N SER A 207 40.86 -32.37 -21.41
CA SER A 207 41.03 -32.92 -22.77
C SER A 207 39.78 -32.65 -23.63
N ALA A 208 40.02 -31.98 -24.76
CA ALA A 208 39.08 -31.77 -25.85
C ALA A 208 39.09 -32.96 -26.82
N HIS A 209 37.93 -33.36 -27.37
CA HIS A 209 37.72 -33.96 -28.71
C HIS A 209 36.17 -34.06 -28.91
N SER A 210 35.53 -33.25 -29.74
CA SER A 210 35.32 -33.38 -31.19
C SER A 210 34.89 -34.78 -31.67
N SER A 211 33.71 -34.83 -32.31
CA SER A 211 33.20 -35.75 -33.36
C SER A 211 31.80 -36.28 -32.99
N ARG A 212 30.72 -35.72 -33.54
CA ARG A 212 30.13 -36.07 -34.85
C ARG A 212 29.71 -37.55 -34.90
N LEU A 213 28.41 -37.80 -34.97
CA LEU A 213 27.73 -38.67 -35.95
C LEU A 213 26.22 -38.73 -35.62
N THR A 214 25.39 -38.20 -36.53
CA THR A 214 24.03 -38.68 -36.80
C THR A 214 24.12 -40.08 -37.43
N PRO A 215 23.07 -40.92 -37.34
CA PRO A 215 22.12 -40.97 -38.46
C PRO A 215 20.66 -41.29 -38.10
N GLU A 216 19.81 -40.95 -39.07
CA GLU A 216 18.37 -41.18 -39.18
C GLU A 216 17.92 -42.62 -38.96
N SER A 217 16.66 -42.80 -38.52
CA SER A 217 15.72 -43.73 -39.19
C SER A 217 14.27 -43.60 -38.67
N ARG A 218 13.41 -43.17 -39.60
CA ARG A 218 12.13 -43.75 -40.03
C ARG A 218 11.07 -44.24 -39.01
N ASP A 219 9.88 -43.74 -39.32
CA ASP A 219 8.58 -44.44 -39.40
C ASP A 219 7.96 -45.03 -38.13
N ARG A 220 6.91 -44.37 -37.65
CA ARG A 220 5.63 -45.06 -37.41
C ARG A 220 4.45 -44.08 -37.34
N ARG A 221 3.71 -43.99 -38.46
CA ARG A 221 2.28 -43.67 -38.46
C ARG A 221 1.54 -44.77 -37.70
N TRP A 222 0.78 -44.40 -36.68
CA TRP A 222 -0.40 -45.16 -36.26
C TRP A 222 -1.57 -44.20 -36.12
N ALA A 223 -2.65 -44.59 -36.77
CA ALA A 223 -3.89 -43.87 -36.87
C ALA A 223 -4.67 -43.89 -35.54
N LEU A 224 -5.32 -42.75 -35.27
CA LEU A 224 -6.68 -42.58 -34.78
C LEU A 224 -7.29 -43.76 -33.99
N HIS A 225 -7.52 -43.54 -32.68
CA HIS A 225 -8.79 -43.86 -32.00
C HIS A 225 -8.96 -42.97 -30.75
N PRO A 226 -10.17 -42.45 -30.46
CA PRO A 226 -10.44 -41.57 -29.32
C PRO A 226 -10.82 -42.38 -28.07
N PRO A 227 -10.51 -41.89 -26.85
CA PRO A 227 -11.23 -42.33 -25.66
C PRO A 227 -12.07 -41.20 -25.07
N LEU A 228 -13.39 -41.38 -25.23
CA LEU A 228 -14.46 -41.29 -24.23
C LEU A 228 -14.32 -40.30 -23.05
N SER A 229 -15.36 -39.47 -22.93
CA SER A 229 -15.68 -38.57 -21.82
C SER A 229 -15.64 -39.26 -20.45
N SER A 230 -14.73 -38.80 -19.59
CA SER A 230 -14.72 -39.14 -18.17
C SER A 230 -15.72 -38.28 -17.41
N LEU A 231 -16.66 -38.94 -16.74
CA LEU A 231 -17.62 -38.35 -15.80
C LEU A 231 -16.90 -37.75 -14.58
N ALA A 232 -17.35 -36.57 -14.17
CA ALA A 232 -16.80 -35.79 -13.07
C ALA A 232 -17.01 -36.45 -11.69
N PRO A 233 -16.03 -36.37 -10.77
CA PRO A 233 -16.27 -36.66 -9.37
C PRO A 233 -16.88 -35.44 -8.66
N ARG A 234 -18.01 -35.66 -7.98
CA ARG A 234 -18.63 -34.74 -7.02
C ARG A 234 -17.61 -34.36 -5.93
N GLN A 235 -17.12 -33.12 -5.95
CA GLN A 235 -16.40 -32.53 -4.83
C GLN A 235 -17.39 -31.87 -3.85
N ALA A 236 -17.32 -32.32 -2.59
CA ALA A 236 -18.00 -31.71 -1.46
C ALA A 236 -17.36 -30.33 -1.18
N GLN A 237 -18.18 -29.28 -1.25
CA GLN A 237 -17.76 -27.90 -1.05
C GLN A 237 -17.50 -27.63 0.44
N SER A 238 -16.25 -27.31 0.78
CA SER A 238 -15.88 -26.79 2.09
C SER A 238 -16.21 -25.30 2.18
N ALA A 239 -16.91 -24.91 3.23
CA ALA A 239 -17.38 -23.56 3.47
C ALA A 239 -16.25 -22.65 3.97
N ASN A 240 -15.70 -21.80 3.09
CA ASN A 240 -15.03 -20.52 3.42
C ASN A 240 -14.69 -19.72 2.13
N GLN A 241 -15.63 -19.59 1.19
CA GLN A 241 -15.52 -18.61 0.11
C GLN A 241 -16.20 -17.30 0.52
N VAL A 242 -15.47 -16.19 0.38
CA VAL A 242 -16.07 -14.85 0.37
C VAL A 242 -16.97 -14.80 -0.86
N SER A 243 -18.28 -14.79 -0.64
CA SER A 243 -19.28 -14.76 -1.70
C SER A 243 -19.13 -13.46 -2.50
N PHE A 244 -18.54 -13.55 -3.68
CA PHE A 244 -18.82 -12.57 -4.73
C PHE A 244 -20.30 -12.74 -5.09
N ILE A 245 -21.07 -11.66 -5.03
CA ILE A 245 -22.47 -11.67 -5.48
C ILE A 245 -22.43 -11.83 -7.01
N THR A 246 -22.46 -13.07 -7.48
CA THR A 246 -22.67 -13.36 -8.89
C THR A 246 -24.15 -13.14 -9.17
N HIS A 247 -24.48 -12.01 -9.79
CA HIS A 247 -25.85 -11.75 -10.23
C HIS A 247 -26.19 -12.66 -11.41
N SER A 248 -26.75 -13.83 -11.11
CA SER A 248 -27.34 -14.71 -12.12
C SER A 248 -28.69 -14.14 -12.53
N PHE A 249 -28.74 -13.42 -13.65
CA PHE A 249 -30.00 -12.96 -14.23
C PHE A 249 -30.74 -14.16 -14.85
N PRO A 250 -32.02 -14.40 -14.51
CA PRO A 250 -32.79 -15.51 -15.09
C PRO A 250 -32.88 -15.34 -16.61
N SER A 251 -32.31 -16.32 -17.32
CA SER A 251 -32.22 -16.32 -18.78
C SER A 251 -33.52 -16.85 -19.39
N GLU A 252 -34.58 -16.03 -19.38
CA GLU A 252 -35.76 -16.29 -20.21
C GLU A 252 -35.62 -15.50 -21.53
N GLY A 253 -35.30 -16.21 -22.62
CA GLY A 253 -35.61 -15.74 -23.98
C GLY A 253 -34.52 -14.96 -24.73
N GLY A 254 -33.43 -15.63 -25.11
CA GLY A 254 -32.96 -15.63 -26.51
C GLY A 254 -32.45 -14.33 -27.15
N LEU A 255 -31.49 -13.66 -26.52
CA LEU A 255 -30.51 -12.83 -27.25
C LEU A 255 -29.13 -13.17 -26.71
N ILE A 256 -28.33 -13.89 -27.50
CA ILE A 256 -26.91 -14.11 -27.22
C ILE A 256 -26.23 -12.76 -27.41
N VAL A 257 -26.25 -11.92 -26.38
CA VAL A 257 -25.42 -10.73 -26.32
C VAL A 257 -24.01 -11.24 -26.16
N ALA A 258 -23.23 -11.21 -27.23
CA ALA A 258 -21.80 -11.47 -27.16
C ALA A 258 -21.22 -10.51 -26.13
N THR A 259 -20.81 -11.04 -24.98
CA THR A 259 -20.17 -10.24 -23.94
C THR A 259 -18.85 -9.76 -24.51
N SER A 260 -18.79 -8.48 -24.89
CA SER A 260 -17.55 -7.85 -25.29
C SER A 260 -16.62 -7.83 -24.08
N LEU A 261 -15.45 -8.46 -24.21
CA LEU A 261 -14.44 -8.54 -23.17
C LEU A 261 -13.36 -7.49 -23.44
N ILE A 262 -12.79 -6.93 -22.37
CA ILE A 262 -11.77 -5.89 -22.49
C ILE A 262 -10.48 -6.51 -23.04
N GLN A 263 -9.97 -5.97 -24.15
CA GLN A 263 -8.67 -6.34 -24.70
C GLN A 263 -7.58 -5.45 -24.11
N SER A 264 -6.62 -6.06 -23.42
CA SER A 264 -5.43 -5.36 -22.90
C SER A 264 -4.58 -4.78 -24.04
N TRP A 265 -3.99 -3.61 -23.83
CA TRP A 265 -3.01 -3.01 -24.72
C TRP A 265 -1.76 -3.88 -24.84
N LYS A 266 -1.27 -4.07 -26.06
CA LYS A 266 -0.08 -4.86 -26.38
C LYS A 266 0.77 -4.14 -27.42
N HIS A 267 2.07 -4.17 -27.24
CA HIS A 267 3.04 -3.65 -28.22
C HIS A 267 4.33 -4.47 -28.15
N PRO A 268 4.91 -4.91 -29.28
CA PRO A 268 6.03 -5.86 -29.29
C PRO A 268 7.31 -5.33 -28.61
N LEU A 269 7.53 -4.02 -28.64
CA LEU A 269 8.72 -3.40 -28.02
C LEU A 269 8.59 -3.11 -26.52
N PHE A 270 7.39 -3.21 -25.93
CA PHE A 270 7.19 -2.89 -24.51
C PHE A 270 6.82 -4.15 -23.74
N ALA A 271 7.28 -4.26 -22.50
CA ALA A 271 6.94 -5.42 -21.69
C ALA A 271 5.40 -5.49 -21.53
N PRO A 272 4.76 -6.67 -21.67
CA PRO A 272 3.33 -6.81 -21.39
C PRO A 272 3.04 -6.64 -19.90
N LEU A 273 1.80 -6.34 -19.51
CA LEU A 273 1.39 -6.42 -18.10
C LEU A 273 1.54 -7.86 -17.58
N PRO A 274 1.65 -8.08 -16.26
CA PRO A 274 1.74 -9.42 -15.69
C PRO A 274 0.57 -10.31 -16.17
N ASP A 275 0.82 -11.59 -16.48
CA ASP A 275 -0.22 -12.47 -17.05
C ASP A 275 -1.44 -12.60 -16.15
N ALA A 276 -1.23 -12.65 -14.83
CA ALA A 276 -2.32 -12.67 -13.85
C ALA A 276 -3.21 -11.41 -13.93
N VAL A 277 -2.64 -10.27 -14.33
CA VAL A 277 -3.37 -9.02 -14.56
C VAL A 277 -4.13 -9.11 -15.89
N VAL A 278 -3.45 -9.50 -16.97
CA VAL A 278 -4.03 -9.65 -18.32
C VAL A 278 -5.20 -10.64 -18.31
N HIS A 279 -5.02 -11.81 -17.71
CA HIS A 279 -6.06 -12.84 -17.58
C HIS A 279 -7.27 -12.31 -16.83
N ARG A 280 -7.07 -11.59 -15.72
CA ARG A 280 -8.21 -11.00 -14.99
C ARG A 280 -8.91 -9.91 -15.80
N ILE A 281 -8.18 -9.06 -16.52
CA ILE A 281 -8.79 -8.04 -17.41
C ILE A 281 -9.65 -8.71 -18.48
N SER A 282 -9.19 -9.81 -19.08
CA SER A 282 -9.97 -10.53 -20.11
C SER A 282 -11.27 -11.14 -19.60
N SER A 283 -11.47 -11.25 -18.28
CA SER A 283 -12.72 -11.70 -17.68
C SER A 283 -13.67 -10.56 -17.29
N VAL A 284 -13.25 -9.30 -17.43
CA VAL A 284 -14.06 -8.13 -17.09
C VAL A 284 -14.95 -7.76 -18.28
N ASN A 285 -16.22 -7.52 -17.99
CA ASN A 285 -17.20 -7.11 -18.97
C ASN A 285 -17.02 -5.61 -19.32
N VAL A 286 -16.97 -5.29 -20.61
CA VAL A 286 -16.75 -3.91 -21.11
C VAL A 286 -17.83 -2.95 -20.59
N VAL A 287 -19.08 -3.39 -20.46
CA VAL A 287 -20.19 -2.51 -20.03
C VAL A 287 -20.09 -2.06 -18.56
N GLU A 288 -19.27 -2.73 -17.76
CA GLU A 288 -19.08 -2.40 -16.35
C GLU A 288 -17.99 -1.35 -16.14
N MET A 289 -17.15 -1.11 -17.15
CA MET A 289 -15.98 -0.25 -17.07
C MET A 289 -16.17 1.06 -17.86
N PRO A 290 -15.39 2.12 -17.56
CA PRO A 290 -15.33 3.30 -18.41
C PRO A 290 -14.96 2.94 -19.85
N ASP A 291 -15.52 3.66 -20.82
CA ASP A 291 -15.04 3.60 -22.20
C ASP A 291 -13.57 4.02 -22.25
N ARG A 292 -12.73 3.23 -22.95
CA ARG A 292 -11.29 3.49 -23.02
C ARG A 292 -11.00 4.84 -23.67
N THR A 293 -11.68 5.17 -24.75
CA THR A 293 -11.45 6.40 -25.51
C THR A 293 -11.76 7.62 -24.65
N LEU A 294 -12.90 7.61 -23.96
CA LEU A 294 -13.29 8.68 -23.04
C LEU A 294 -12.28 8.86 -21.90
N PHE A 295 -11.77 7.76 -21.33
CA PHE A 295 -10.74 7.84 -20.30
C PHE A 295 -9.41 8.38 -20.85
N GLU A 296 -8.95 7.91 -22.01
CA GLU A 296 -7.71 8.36 -22.63
C GLU A 296 -7.76 9.85 -23.01
N GLU A 297 -8.91 10.34 -23.49
CA GLU A 297 -9.15 11.76 -23.76
C GLU A 297 -9.07 12.59 -22.47
N ALA A 298 -9.81 12.18 -21.43
CA ALA A 298 -9.81 12.87 -20.15
C ALA A 298 -8.40 12.89 -19.50
N LEU A 299 -7.66 11.77 -19.62
CA LEU A 299 -6.29 11.68 -19.13
C LEU A 299 -5.34 12.58 -19.95
N GLY A 300 -5.49 12.60 -21.27
CA GLY A 300 -4.71 13.48 -22.16
C GLY A 300 -4.92 14.95 -21.86
N GLN A 301 -6.17 15.36 -21.62
CA GLN A 301 -6.52 16.72 -21.20
C GLN A 301 -5.87 17.06 -19.84
N PHE A 302 -6.03 16.19 -18.85
CA PHE A 302 -5.40 16.37 -17.53
C PHE A 302 -3.88 16.54 -17.63
N LEU A 303 -3.19 15.70 -18.40
CA LEU A 303 -1.73 15.80 -18.58
C LEU A 303 -1.33 17.10 -19.29
N THR A 304 -2.15 17.59 -20.22
CA THR A 304 -1.93 18.85 -20.94
C THR A 304 -2.12 20.06 -20.02
N ASP A 305 -3.01 19.98 -19.04
CA ASP A 305 -3.26 21.05 -18.06
C ASP A 305 -2.22 21.07 -16.92
N LEU A 306 -1.44 20.01 -16.74
CA LEU A 306 -0.35 20.00 -15.77
C LEU A 306 0.74 21.02 -16.15
N PRO A 307 1.36 21.70 -15.17
CA PRO A 307 2.58 22.47 -15.39
C PRO A 307 3.63 21.62 -16.12
N ALA A 308 4.35 22.20 -17.09
CA ALA A 308 5.33 21.47 -17.92
C ALA A 308 6.31 20.63 -17.06
N ALA A 309 6.72 21.24 -15.95
CA ALA A 309 7.42 20.63 -14.84
C ALA A 309 6.89 19.24 -14.40
N LEU A 310 5.60 19.13 -14.09
CA LEU A 310 5.00 17.88 -13.63
C LEU A 310 4.69 16.96 -14.81
N ARG A 311 4.31 17.52 -15.95
CA ARG A 311 3.96 16.77 -17.16
C ARG A 311 5.07 15.82 -17.60
N GLU A 312 6.32 16.29 -17.58
CA GLU A 312 7.50 15.49 -17.98
C GLU A 312 7.71 14.22 -17.14
N THR A 313 7.22 14.18 -15.91
CA THR A 313 7.52 13.09 -14.95
C THR A 313 6.27 12.34 -14.48
N THR A 314 5.07 12.75 -14.92
CA THR A 314 3.81 12.16 -14.42
C THR A 314 3.46 10.87 -15.14
N ALA A 315 3.55 10.85 -16.46
CA ALA A 315 3.28 9.68 -17.28
C ALA A 315 4.08 9.76 -18.58
N PHE A 316 4.46 8.61 -19.12
CA PHE A 316 5.31 8.53 -20.31
C PHE A 316 4.54 7.92 -21.48
N GLY A 317 4.37 8.69 -22.55
CA GLY A 317 3.97 8.14 -23.84
C GLY A 317 5.03 7.13 -24.36
N PRO A 318 4.68 6.25 -25.31
CA PRO A 318 5.57 5.22 -25.82
C PRO A 318 6.95 5.74 -26.27
N GLU A 319 6.98 6.87 -26.97
CA GLU A 319 8.19 7.48 -27.53
C GLU A 319 9.14 7.96 -26.43
N MET A 320 8.59 8.70 -25.45
CA MET A 320 9.34 9.19 -24.30
C MET A 320 9.82 8.04 -23.42
N TYR A 321 8.96 7.04 -23.18
CA TYR A 321 9.31 5.85 -22.39
C TYR A 321 10.49 5.10 -23.03
N ALA A 322 10.46 4.89 -24.34
CA ALA A 322 11.54 4.25 -25.08
C ALA A 322 12.82 5.11 -25.11
N ALA A 323 12.68 6.44 -25.19
CA ALA A 323 13.80 7.38 -25.09
C ALA A 323 14.52 7.28 -23.75
N VAL A 324 13.77 7.24 -22.64
CA VAL A 324 14.31 7.03 -21.29
C VAL A 324 15.03 5.68 -21.21
N CYS A 325 14.42 4.60 -21.71
CA CYS A 325 15.06 3.29 -21.71
C CYS A 325 16.40 3.30 -22.45
N ARG A 326 16.45 3.82 -23.68
CA ARG A 326 17.70 3.90 -24.45
C ARG A 326 18.77 4.77 -23.77
N SER A 327 18.35 5.86 -23.14
CA SER A 327 19.26 6.71 -22.37
C SER A 327 19.85 5.98 -21.15
N LEU A 328 19.06 5.15 -20.47
CA LEU A 328 19.53 4.33 -19.35
C LEU A 328 20.41 3.16 -19.80
N SER A 329 20.24 2.67 -21.03
CA SER A 329 21.08 1.59 -21.59
C SER A 329 22.49 2.07 -22.00
N GLY A 330 22.73 3.38 -22.06
CA GLY A 330 23.97 3.97 -22.56
C GLY A 330 24.12 4.00 -24.09
N ASP A 331 23.11 3.52 -24.82
CA ASP A 331 23.17 3.30 -26.27
C ASP A 331 22.89 4.57 -27.09
N SER A 332 22.43 5.65 -26.45
CA SER A 332 22.22 6.93 -27.12
C SER A 332 22.13 8.07 -26.11
N ALA A 333 22.87 9.16 -26.37
CA ALA A 333 22.61 10.45 -25.75
C ALA A 333 21.34 11.08 -26.35
N GLN A 334 20.19 10.39 -26.24
CA GLN A 334 18.92 11.05 -26.51
C GLN A 334 18.79 12.22 -25.53
N ASN A 335 18.37 13.36 -26.06
CA ASN A 335 18.21 14.60 -25.30
C ASN A 335 17.01 14.48 -24.36
N ILE A 336 17.14 13.69 -23.28
CA ILE A 336 16.26 13.80 -22.12
C ILE A 336 16.53 15.14 -21.44
N SER A 337 15.48 15.81 -20.96
CA SER A 337 15.63 17.07 -20.24
C SER A 337 16.47 16.87 -18.97
N ASP A 338 17.20 17.90 -18.54
CA ASP A 338 17.99 17.84 -17.30
C ASP A 338 17.11 17.54 -16.09
N ARG A 339 15.88 18.07 -16.11
CA ARG A 339 14.86 17.80 -15.11
C ARG A 339 14.49 16.32 -15.06
N LEU A 340 14.18 15.71 -16.20
CA LEU A 340 13.85 14.29 -16.26
C LEU A 340 15.06 13.45 -15.83
N ARG A 341 16.27 13.79 -16.24
CA ARG A 341 17.50 13.11 -15.78
C ARG A 341 17.66 13.16 -14.26
N MET A 342 17.41 14.33 -13.67
CA MET A 342 17.42 14.51 -12.22
C MET A 342 16.33 13.67 -11.54
N TRP A 343 15.11 13.64 -12.09
CA TRP A 343 14.03 12.80 -11.60
C TRP A 343 14.37 11.31 -11.64
N LEU A 344 14.90 10.82 -12.77
CA LEU A 344 15.34 9.43 -12.92
C LEU A 344 16.41 9.06 -11.88
N THR A 345 17.33 10.00 -11.61
CA THR A 345 18.40 9.82 -10.61
C THR A 345 17.82 9.75 -9.20
N TYR A 346 16.95 10.68 -8.80
CA TYR A 346 16.36 10.70 -7.46
C TYR A 346 15.46 9.51 -7.17
N HIS A 347 14.72 9.02 -8.16
CA HIS A 347 13.86 7.85 -8.01
C HIS A 347 14.57 6.53 -8.28
N HIS A 348 15.89 6.55 -8.49
CA HIS A 348 16.70 5.36 -8.76
C HIS A 348 16.10 4.52 -9.90
N VAL A 349 15.65 5.16 -10.98
CA VAL A 349 15.00 4.46 -12.08
C VAL A 349 16.01 3.55 -12.78
N ARG A 350 15.60 2.30 -13.03
CA ARG A 350 16.42 1.25 -13.66
C ARG A 350 15.72 0.65 -14.87
N LEU A 351 16.52 0.04 -15.74
CA LEU A 351 16.03 -0.86 -16.78
C LEU A 351 15.57 -2.19 -16.17
N GLY A 352 14.39 -2.62 -16.56
CA GLY A 352 13.76 -3.85 -16.08
C GLY A 352 13.71 -5.00 -17.07
N SER A 353 14.25 -4.83 -18.27
CA SER A 353 14.26 -5.85 -19.32
C SER A 353 15.41 -5.56 -20.30
N GLU A 354 15.97 -6.62 -20.88
CA GLU A 354 16.94 -6.56 -21.97
C GLU A 354 16.27 -6.71 -23.34
N LYS A 355 15.09 -7.36 -23.40
CA LYS A 355 14.32 -7.60 -24.62
C LYS A 355 13.29 -6.51 -24.93
N HIS A 356 12.77 -5.85 -23.90
CA HIS A 356 11.67 -4.91 -23.99
C HIS A 356 12.01 -3.59 -23.29
N TYR A 357 11.31 -2.52 -23.68
CA TYR A 357 11.30 -1.30 -22.89
C TYR A 357 10.52 -1.51 -21.60
N LEU A 358 11.23 -1.44 -20.48
CA LEU A 358 10.68 -1.55 -19.13
C LEU A 358 11.49 -0.73 -18.14
N LEU A 359 10.81 0.15 -17.40
CA LEU A 359 11.38 0.98 -16.34
C LEU A 359 10.89 0.49 -14.98
N LEU A 360 11.83 0.40 -14.04
CA LEU A 360 11.61 -0.02 -12.65
C LEU A 360 12.03 1.07 -11.67
N ILE A 361 11.35 1.13 -10.54
CA ILE A 361 11.71 1.95 -9.38
C ILE A 361 11.78 1.02 -8.17
N PRO A 362 12.85 1.06 -7.35
CA PRO A 362 12.89 0.28 -6.12
C PRO A 362 11.78 0.73 -5.17
N ARG A 363 11.15 -0.21 -4.45
CA ARG A 363 10.17 0.16 -3.42
C ARG A 363 10.86 0.82 -2.25
N ASP A 364 10.13 1.66 -1.49
CA ASP A 364 10.63 2.36 -0.29
C ASP A 364 11.41 1.45 0.68
N ALA A 365 10.95 0.21 0.86
CA ALA A 365 11.57 -0.78 1.74
C ALA A 365 12.94 -1.28 1.24
N PHE A 366 13.31 -1.00 -0.01
CA PHE A 366 14.53 -1.45 -0.68
C PHE A 366 15.42 -0.27 -1.12
N PHE A 367 14.96 0.97 -0.94
CA PHE A 367 15.71 2.19 -1.28
C PHE A 367 17.05 2.33 -0.54
N HIS A 368 17.21 1.65 0.58
CA HIS A 368 18.42 1.69 1.41
C HIS A 368 19.40 0.54 1.11
N LEU A 369 19.07 -0.35 0.18
CA LEU A 369 19.97 -1.44 -0.19
C LEU A 369 21.24 -0.91 -0.84
N LEU A 370 22.33 -1.66 -0.66
CA LEU A 370 23.57 -1.37 -1.37
C LEU A 370 23.40 -1.68 -2.86
N ALA A 371 24.07 -0.89 -3.71
CA ALA A 371 24.04 -1.06 -5.17
C ALA A 371 24.22 -2.53 -5.66
N PRO A 372 25.15 -3.36 -5.14
CA PRO A 372 25.28 -4.75 -5.57
C PRO A 372 24.07 -5.62 -5.20
N GLU A 373 23.41 -5.37 -4.07
CA GLU A 373 22.24 -6.14 -3.62
C GLU A 373 20.99 -5.75 -4.42
N GLU A 374 20.80 -4.45 -4.64
CA GLU A 374 19.76 -3.91 -5.54
C GLU A 374 19.89 -4.52 -6.94
N GLU A 375 21.11 -4.61 -7.46
CA GLU A 375 21.40 -5.15 -8.79
C GLU A 375 21.09 -6.65 -8.90
N ILE A 376 21.32 -7.45 -7.85
CA ILE A 376 20.92 -8.86 -7.83
C ILE A 376 19.40 -8.99 -7.96
N LEU A 377 18.65 -8.25 -7.13
CA LEU A 377 17.19 -8.25 -7.18
C LEU A 377 16.65 -7.76 -8.53
N ARG A 378 17.34 -6.78 -9.15
CA ARG A 378 16.98 -6.27 -10.48
C ARG A 378 17.16 -7.33 -11.55
N ARG A 379 18.28 -8.07 -11.54
CA ARG A 379 18.53 -9.16 -12.50
C ARG A 379 17.52 -10.29 -12.37
N ASP A 380 17.15 -10.65 -11.14
CA ASP A 380 16.10 -11.66 -10.91
C ASP A 380 14.76 -11.21 -11.52
N TYR A 381 14.42 -9.93 -11.37
CA TYR A 381 13.23 -9.35 -11.99
C TYR A 381 13.31 -9.39 -13.53
N VAL A 382 14.43 -8.97 -14.11
CA VAL A 382 14.68 -8.98 -15.57
C VAL A 382 14.55 -10.39 -16.12
N ALA A 383 15.22 -11.36 -15.50
CA ALA A 383 15.17 -12.76 -15.89
C ALA A 383 13.75 -13.32 -15.83
N TYR A 384 12.95 -12.91 -14.85
CA TYR A 384 11.55 -13.30 -14.79
C TYR A 384 10.77 -12.77 -16.00
N VAL A 385 10.87 -11.47 -16.29
CA VAL A 385 10.13 -10.81 -17.38
C VAL A 385 10.55 -11.35 -18.75
N ASP A 386 11.85 -11.47 -19.00
CA ASP A 386 12.38 -11.81 -20.33
C ASP A 386 12.26 -13.31 -20.68
N ASN A 387 12.17 -14.18 -19.68
CA ASN A 387 11.98 -15.62 -19.89
C ASN A 387 10.51 -16.04 -19.84
N HIS A 388 9.63 -15.30 -19.15
CA HIS A 388 8.19 -15.64 -19.11
C HIS A 388 7.52 -15.54 -20.48
N SER A 389 7.98 -14.63 -21.35
CA SER A 389 7.36 -14.44 -22.66
C SER A 389 7.50 -15.65 -23.61
N GLU A 390 8.50 -16.52 -23.39
CA GLU A 390 8.77 -17.66 -24.29
C GLU A 390 8.16 -18.97 -23.77
N ALA A 391 7.92 -19.09 -22.46
CA ALA A 391 7.48 -20.33 -21.83
C ALA A 391 6.00 -20.69 -22.06
N TYR A 392 5.16 -19.75 -22.50
CA TYR A 392 3.73 -20.02 -22.76
C TYR A 392 3.48 -20.90 -24.00
N GLY A 393 4.50 -21.16 -24.82
CA GLY A 393 4.39 -22.05 -25.98
C GLY A 393 4.64 -23.53 -25.68
N THR A 394 5.17 -23.88 -24.52
CA THR A 394 5.61 -25.26 -24.24
C THR A 394 5.18 -25.65 -22.84
N THR A 395 4.20 -26.53 -22.77
CA THR A 395 3.60 -27.15 -21.58
C THR A 395 4.65 -27.60 -20.55
N SER A 396 5.07 -26.69 -19.67
CA SER A 396 5.89 -27.01 -18.50
C SER A 396 4.97 -27.60 -17.44
N GLY A 397 4.65 -28.89 -17.62
CA GLY A 397 4.01 -29.70 -16.61
C GLY A 397 4.90 -29.83 -15.38
N SER A 398 4.26 -29.85 -14.21
CA SER A 398 4.85 -30.23 -12.91
C SER A 398 5.64 -29.14 -12.16
N ARG A 399 5.04 -27.96 -11.96
CA ARG A 399 5.36 -27.12 -10.79
C ARG A 399 4.16 -27.08 -9.83
N SER A 400 4.06 -28.12 -9.00
CA SER A 400 3.27 -28.25 -7.76
C SER A 400 2.09 -27.26 -7.57
N GLU A 401 0.89 -27.66 -7.99
CA GLU A 401 -0.40 -26.95 -7.87
C GLU A 401 -0.91 -26.70 -6.43
N ASN A 402 -0.15 -27.02 -5.39
CA ASN A 402 -0.62 -26.93 -4.00
C ASN A 402 -0.25 -25.61 -3.28
N ALA A 403 0.21 -24.59 -3.99
CA ALA A 403 0.46 -23.26 -3.41
C ALA A 403 -0.81 -22.39 -3.52
N ASP A 404 -1.55 -22.32 -2.43
CA ASP A 404 -2.72 -21.46 -2.18
C ASP A 404 -2.74 -20.16 -3.01
N HIS A 405 -3.63 -20.12 -4.00
CA HIS A 405 -3.54 -19.30 -5.22
C HIS A 405 -3.81 -17.78 -5.08
N ASP A 406 -4.09 -17.25 -3.89
CA ASP A 406 -4.73 -15.92 -3.84
C ASP A 406 -3.84 -14.77 -3.33
N VAL A 407 -2.61 -15.04 -2.87
CA VAL A 407 -1.73 -13.98 -2.32
C VAL A 407 -0.27 -14.02 -2.83
N GLY A 408 0.23 -15.15 -3.34
CA GLY A 408 1.66 -15.33 -3.68
C GLY A 408 2.10 -14.94 -5.10
N GLY A 409 1.20 -14.57 -6.01
CA GLY A 409 1.53 -14.44 -7.45
C GLY A 409 2.45 -13.27 -7.86
N PHE A 410 2.83 -12.40 -6.92
CA PHE A 410 3.59 -11.18 -7.22
C PHE A 410 4.88 -11.05 -6.39
N GLU A 411 5.42 -12.16 -5.88
CA GLU A 411 6.66 -12.15 -5.08
C GLU A 411 7.84 -11.47 -5.78
N TRP A 412 7.95 -11.62 -7.11
CA TRP A 412 8.98 -10.98 -7.92
C TRP A 412 8.85 -9.44 -7.97
N THR A 413 7.64 -8.89 -7.74
CA THR A 413 7.42 -7.43 -7.62
C THR A 413 7.72 -6.88 -6.22
N ARG A 414 8.28 -7.69 -5.32
CA ARG A 414 8.52 -7.25 -3.93
C ARG A 414 9.55 -6.13 -3.84
N ALA A 415 10.62 -6.21 -4.65
CA ALA A 415 11.72 -5.25 -4.61
C ALA A 415 11.46 -4.00 -5.47
N PHE A 416 10.76 -4.16 -6.60
CA PHE A 416 10.56 -3.10 -7.59
C PHE A 416 9.10 -2.88 -7.92
N GLU A 417 8.76 -1.63 -8.19
CA GLU A 417 7.54 -1.22 -8.87
C GLU A 417 7.86 -0.85 -10.32
N ARG A 418 6.98 -1.25 -11.23
CA ARG A 418 7.04 -0.95 -12.64
C ARG A 418 6.42 0.41 -12.92
N ILE A 419 7.10 1.23 -13.72
CA ILE A 419 6.48 2.42 -14.31
C ILE A 419 5.70 1.97 -15.55
N PRO A 420 4.38 2.21 -15.64
CA PRO A 420 3.59 1.85 -16.82
C PRO A 420 3.82 2.82 -17.98
N VAL A 421 3.68 2.32 -19.21
CA VAL A 421 3.49 3.19 -20.38
C VAL A 421 2.10 3.83 -20.28
N LEU A 422 1.93 5.06 -20.76
CA LEU A 422 0.67 5.81 -20.68
C LEU A 422 -0.56 4.96 -21.08
N ASN A 423 -0.48 4.22 -22.20
CA ASN A 423 -1.56 3.37 -22.70
C ASN A 423 -1.89 2.18 -21.79
N GLN A 424 -0.99 1.77 -20.91
CA GLN A 424 -1.23 0.67 -19.94
C GLN A 424 -2.00 1.16 -18.71
N ILE A 425 -2.10 2.47 -18.47
CA ILE A 425 -2.77 3.02 -17.28
C ILE A 425 -4.23 2.60 -17.25
N TYR A 426 -4.94 2.66 -18.38
CA TYR A 426 -6.35 2.20 -18.46
C TYR A 426 -6.49 0.74 -18.00
N ASP A 427 -5.66 -0.16 -18.51
CA ASP A 427 -5.70 -1.59 -18.18
C ASP A 427 -5.41 -1.87 -16.71
N ILE A 428 -4.43 -1.15 -16.14
CA ILE A 428 -4.10 -1.22 -14.72
C ILE A 428 -5.28 -0.77 -13.87
N LEU A 429 -5.98 0.29 -14.28
CA LEU A 429 -7.15 0.80 -13.57
C LEU A 429 -8.37 -0.11 -13.72
N VAL A 430 -8.61 -0.70 -14.90
CA VAL A 430 -9.62 -1.76 -15.09
C VAL A 430 -9.36 -2.91 -14.12
N TYR A 431 -8.13 -3.42 -14.07
CA TYR A 431 -7.76 -4.47 -13.13
C TYR A 431 -8.01 -4.03 -11.69
N ALA A 432 -7.51 -2.85 -11.28
CA ALA A 432 -7.57 -2.41 -9.89
C ALA A 432 -9.00 -2.04 -9.45
N HIS A 433 -9.84 -1.58 -10.38
CA HIS A 433 -11.22 -1.14 -10.13
C HIS A 433 -12.27 -2.23 -10.37
N ARG A 434 -11.90 -3.44 -10.82
CA ARG A 434 -12.81 -4.58 -11.10
C ARG A 434 -13.86 -4.91 -10.03
N ALA A 435 -13.66 -4.52 -8.78
CA ALA A 435 -14.59 -4.72 -7.67
C ALA A 435 -15.42 -3.46 -7.32
N HIS A 436 -15.38 -2.42 -8.14
CA HIS A 436 -15.97 -1.10 -7.91
C HIS A 436 -15.64 -0.51 -6.54
N GLY A 437 -14.38 -0.69 -6.13
CA GLY A 437 -13.88 -0.17 -4.86
C GLY A 437 -13.66 1.34 -4.91
N SER A 438 -13.57 1.96 -3.72
CA SER A 438 -13.18 3.36 -3.58
C SER A 438 -11.77 3.63 -4.13
N SER A 439 -11.45 4.89 -4.41
CA SER A 439 -10.16 5.34 -4.93
C SER A 439 -8.96 4.86 -4.11
N SER A 440 -9.07 4.86 -2.78
CA SER A 440 -8.02 4.30 -1.90
C SER A 440 -7.79 2.80 -2.11
N SER A 441 -8.85 2.05 -2.40
CA SER A 441 -8.76 0.61 -2.70
C SER A 441 -8.10 0.36 -4.04
N VAL A 442 -8.44 1.17 -5.05
CA VAL A 442 -7.86 1.08 -6.40
C VAL A 442 -6.35 1.41 -6.35
N LEU A 443 -5.96 2.48 -5.67
CA LEU A 443 -4.55 2.83 -5.48
C LEU A 443 -3.77 1.75 -4.73
N PHE A 444 -4.35 1.22 -3.66
CA PHE A 444 -3.74 0.12 -2.91
C PHE A 444 -3.52 -1.09 -3.82
N GLU A 445 -4.51 -1.43 -4.64
CA GLU A 445 -4.46 -2.57 -5.54
C GLU A 445 -3.42 -2.37 -6.66
N ALA A 446 -3.34 -1.18 -7.27
CA ALA A 446 -2.30 -0.84 -8.24
C ALA A 446 -0.89 -0.98 -7.65
N ARG A 447 -0.69 -0.51 -6.40
CA ARG A 447 0.60 -0.68 -5.69
C ARG A 447 0.88 -2.14 -5.33
N ARG A 448 -0.17 -2.90 -4.98
CA ARG A 448 -0.07 -4.33 -4.63
C ARG A 448 0.46 -5.15 -5.81
N ILE A 449 0.02 -4.87 -7.03
CA ILE A 449 0.53 -5.53 -8.25
C ILE A 449 1.85 -4.92 -8.76
N GLY A 450 2.47 -4.02 -8.00
CA GLY A 450 3.77 -3.46 -8.30
C GLY A 450 3.76 -2.40 -9.41
N MET A 451 2.73 -1.55 -9.49
CA MET A 451 2.71 -0.42 -10.43
C MET A 451 3.01 0.89 -9.70
N ALA A 452 3.98 1.65 -10.22
CA ALA A 452 4.30 3.00 -9.81
C ALA A 452 3.57 4.03 -10.69
N GLY A 453 3.59 5.31 -10.30
CA GLY A 453 3.11 6.42 -11.12
C GLY A 453 1.58 6.54 -11.27
N ILE A 454 0.80 5.61 -10.72
CA ILE A 454 -0.66 5.74 -10.66
C ILE A 454 -1.03 6.72 -9.55
N THR A 455 -1.58 7.87 -9.93
CA THR A 455 -1.90 8.96 -9.00
C THR A 455 -3.38 8.97 -8.61
N TRP A 456 -3.71 9.64 -7.50
CA TRP A 456 -5.09 9.82 -7.06
C TRP A 456 -6.00 10.47 -8.13
N PRO A 457 -5.60 11.57 -8.81
CA PRO A 457 -6.42 12.16 -9.87
C PRO A 457 -6.76 11.20 -11.02
N MET A 458 -5.81 10.35 -11.44
CA MET A 458 -6.05 9.35 -12.48
C MET A 458 -7.12 8.34 -12.05
N VAL A 459 -7.08 7.92 -10.78
CA VAL A 459 -8.04 6.98 -10.21
C VAL A 459 -9.43 7.62 -10.07
N GLU A 460 -9.52 8.84 -9.55
CA GLU A 460 -10.80 9.56 -9.44
C GLU A 460 -11.45 9.77 -10.81
N MET A 461 -10.66 10.19 -11.80
CA MET A 461 -11.13 10.34 -13.18
C MET A 461 -11.72 9.04 -13.71
N PHE A 462 -11.01 7.92 -13.53
CA PHE A 462 -11.50 6.61 -13.95
C PHE A 462 -12.80 6.21 -13.24
N ILE A 463 -12.89 6.42 -11.93
CA ILE A 463 -14.09 6.09 -11.13
C ILE A 463 -15.28 6.97 -11.53
N ASN A 464 -15.06 8.26 -11.77
CA ASN A 464 -16.10 9.20 -12.20
C ASN A 464 -16.60 8.93 -13.62
N LEU A 465 -15.81 8.23 -14.44
CA LEU A 465 -16.23 7.75 -15.75
C LEU A 465 -16.85 6.34 -15.70
N CYS A 466 -16.82 5.65 -14.54
CA CYS A 466 -17.34 4.29 -14.42
C CYS A 466 -18.88 4.32 -14.35
N PRO A 467 -19.59 3.65 -15.28
CA PRO A 467 -21.05 3.71 -15.35
C PRO A 467 -21.71 3.15 -14.09
N LEU A 468 -21.17 2.06 -13.54
CA LEU A 468 -21.72 1.43 -12.33
C LEU A 468 -21.50 2.27 -11.07
N CYS A 469 -20.36 2.97 -10.96
CA CYS A 469 -20.11 3.88 -9.85
C CYS A 469 -21.01 5.11 -9.91
N ASN A 470 -21.24 5.65 -11.11
CA ASN A 470 -22.13 6.79 -11.30
C ASN A 470 -23.58 6.44 -10.93
N LEU A 471 -24.12 5.31 -11.39
CA LEU A 471 -25.46 4.84 -11.00
C LEU A 471 -25.61 4.64 -9.48
N ARG A 472 -24.56 4.14 -8.81
CA ARG A 472 -24.53 4.01 -7.34
C ARG A 472 -24.46 5.36 -6.62
N ASN A 473 -23.80 6.35 -7.20
CA ASN A 473 -23.72 7.68 -6.61
C ASN A 473 -25.06 8.43 -6.77
N GLU A 474 -25.72 8.32 -7.92
CA GLU A 474 -27.04 8.89 -8.16
C GLU A 474 -28.11 8.31 -7.23
N SER A 475 -28.11 6.99 -7.04
CA SER A 475 -29.07 6.33 -6.13
C SER A 475 -28.87 6.69 -4.65
N ASN A 476 -27.64 7.01 -4.24
CA ASN A 476 -27.34 7.47 -2.87
C ASN A 476 -27.55 8.97 -2.69
N GLY A 477 -27.54 9.74 -3.77
CA GLY A 477 -28.00 11.12 -3.82
C GLY A 477 -29.52 11.16 -3.73
N ALA A 478 -30.08 10.83 -2.56
CA ALA A 478 -31.48 11.04 -2.28
C ALA A 478 -31.88 12.45 -2.75
N PRO A 479 -32.97 12.63 -3.51
CA PRO A 479 -33.43 13.93 -3.97
C PRO A 479 -33.88 14.75 -2.74
N GLY A 480 -32.91 15.38 -2.09
CA GLY A 480 -33.09 16.23 -0.94
C GLY A 480 -33.30 17.67 -1.39
N ASP A 481 -34.52 18.15 -1.17
CA ASP A 481 -34.91 19.57 -1.16
C ASP A 481 -34.81 20.36 -2.48
N GLU A 482 -35.57 19.92 -3.48
CA GLU A 482 -36.33 20.84 -4.33
C GLU A 482 -37.73 21.07 -3.69
N ARG A 483 -37.75 21.51 -2.42
CA ARG A 483 -38.99 21.97 -1.77
C ARG A 483 -38.84 23.41 -1.31
N VAL A 484 -39.57 24.26 -2.03
CA VAL A 484 -40.06 25.59 -1.65
C VAL A 484 -39.05 26.74 -1.75
N VAL A 485 -38.95 27.30 -2.95
CA VAL A 485 -39.06 28.75 -3.10
C VAL A 485 -40.25 28.99 -4.04
N LYS A 486 -41.40 29.25 -3.42
CA LYS A 486 -42.53 29.91 -4.06
C LYS A 486 -42.44 31.39 -3.74
#